data_AF-A0A5D4H7V4-F1
#
_entry.id   AF-A0A5D4H7V4-F1
#
_cell.length_a   1.000
_cell.length_b   1.000
_cell.length_c   1.000
_cell.angle_alpha   90.00
_cell.angle_beta   90.00
_cell.angle_gamma   90.00
#
_symmetry.space_group_name_H-M   'P 1'
#
loop_
_entity.id
_entity.type
_entity.pdbx_description
1 polymer ?
#
loop_
_entity_poly.entity_id
_entity_poly.type
_entity_poly.pdbx_seq_one_letter_code
_entity_poly.pdbx_strand_id
1 'polypeptide(L)'
;MKNQLLICLAILTLMGCGKSDDLPLTINETEVKLHYDGEFIFSIKNAPSVEWTSSDEFVGTIGSDGKFEARHIGETTVTAKVKWQTVTAKVVVEPMVVGVIEPYMVFGKRKHDVKNVETRQLANETPATVFYTETSAYTFGAIYHFENNLFTAVDLLWNDAKMEDSYVFYAERYELTSTSNNVYSFRDKSKSMVVELSYERSPVGYTATYSKNTSTK
;
A
#
# COMPACT_ATOMS: atom_id res chain seq x y z
N MET A 1 3.95 7.89 88.02
CA MET A 1 2.81 8.39 87.21
C MET A 1 3.38 9.39 86.21
N LYS A 2 4.10 8.93 85.19
CA LYS A 2 3.66 8.60 83.82
C LYS A 2 3.29 9.84 82.99
N ASN A 3 4.29 10.24 82.20
CA ASN A 3 4.42 11.27 81.16
C ASN A 3 3.15 11.74 80.45
N GLN A 4 3.03 13.06 80.31
CA GLN A 4 2.14 13.68 79.34
C GLN A 4 2.81 13.71 77.96
N LEU A 5 2.08 13.18 76.98
CA LEU A 5 2.47 12.97 75.60
C LEU A 5 2.12 14.23 74.78
N LEU A 6 3.12 14.85 74.14
CA LEU A 6 2.93 15.87 73.11
C LEU A 6 2.28 15.21 71.87
N ILE A 7 1.17 15.75 71.39
CA ILE A 7 0.56 15.39 70.10
C ILE A 7 0.92 16.47 69.08
N CYS A 8 1.86 16.15 68.19
CA CYS A 8 2.17 16.94 67.01
C CYS A 8 1.07 16.76 65.95
N LEU A 9 0.35 17.83 65.63
CA LEU A 9 -0.64 17.85 64.57
C LEU A 9 0.08 17.99 63.22
N ALA A 10 0.18 16.89 62.48
CA ALA A 10 0.74 16.86 61.13
C ALA A 10 -0.20 17.61 60.16
N ILE A 11 0.29 18.71 59.59
CA ILE A 11 -0.38 19.46 58.54
C ILE A 11 -0.30 18.62 57.25
N LEU A 12 -1.40 17.96 56.88
CA LEU A 12 -1.57 17.36 55.57
C LEU A 12 -1.61 18.47 54.51
N THR A 13 -0.57 18.55 53.69
CA THR A 13 -0.58 19.36 52.48
C THR A 13 -1.51 18.70 51.46
N LEU A 14 -2.65 19.34 51.19
CA LEU A 14 -3.50 19.00 50.05
C LEU A 14 -2.67 19.21 48.79
N MET A 15 -2.35 18.11 48.08
CA MET A 15 -1.89 18.17 46.70
C MET A 15 -2.97 18.90 45.90
N GLY A 16 -2.67 20.14 45.51
CA GLY A 16 -3.47 20.89 44.57
C GLY A 16 -3.58 20.08 43.29
N CYS A 17 -4.78 19.59 43.00
CA CYS A 17 -5.13 19.09 41.68
C CYS A 17 -5.19 20.32 40.77
N GLY A 18 -4.04 20.72 40.24
CA GLY A 18 -3.97 21.73 39.19
C GLY A 18 -4.76 21.17 38.01
N LYS A 19 -5.91 21.75 37.72
CA LYS A 19 -6.61 21.53 36.46
C LYS A 19 -5.60 21.84 35.36
N SER A 20 -5.10 20.82 34.70
CA SER A 20 -4.36 21.00 33.46
C SER A 20 -5.38 21.50 32.45
N ASP A 21 -5.38 22.80 32.18
CA ASP A 21 -6.14 23.43 31.10
C ASP A 21 -5.52 23.01 29.76
N ASP A 22 -5.63 21.72 29.46
CA ASP A 22 -5.15 21.12 28.24
C ASP A 22 -6.18 21.43 27.16
N LEU A 23 -5.88 22.44 26.33
CA LEU A 23 -6.69 22.78 25.17
C LEU A 23 -6.85 21.57 24.24
N PRO A 24 -8.01 21.40 23.57
CA PRO A 24 -8.18 20.32 22.62
C PRO A 24 -7.19 20.49 21.47
N LEU A 25 -6.51 19.39 21.12
CA LEU A 25 -5.64 19.36 19.95
C LEU A 25 -6.46 19.59 18.68
N THR A 26 -5.92 20.39 17.75
CA THR A 26 -6.53 20.62 16.43
C THR A 26 -5.50 20.27 15.37
N ILE A 27 -5.80 19.25 14.57
CA ILE A 27 -5.05 18.92 13.36
C ILE A 27 -5.48 19.82 12.21
N ASN A 28 -4.54 20.18 11.33
CA ASN A 28 -4.82 21.06 10.20
C ASN A 28 -5.80 20.47 9.18
N GLU A 29 -5.76 19.16 8.96
CA GLU A 29 -6.71 18.44 8.10
C GLU A 29 -7.10 17.11 8.73
N THR A 30 -8.38 16.74 8.61
CA THR A 30 -8.89 15.46 9.14
C THR A 30 -8.97 14.38 8.07
N GLU A 31 -8.92 14.75 6.79
CA GLU A 31 -8.88 13.83 5.65
C GLU A 31 -8.03 14.44 4.53
N VAL A 32 -7.13 13.65 3.95
CA VAL A 32 -6.32 14.04 2.80
C VAL A 32 -6.42 12.96 1.72
N LYS A 33 -6.60 13.39 0.48
CA LYS A 33 -6.53 12.53 -0.70
C LYS A 33 -5.24 12.82 -1.44
N LEU A 34 -4.45 11.79 -1.68
CA LEU A 34 -3.18 11.86 -2.39
C LEU A 34 -3.19 10.85 -3.54
N HIS A 35 -2.22 11.00 -4.43
CA HIS A 35 -1.85 9.96 -5.38
C HIS A 35 -0.46 9.42 -5.01
N TYR A 36 -0.02 8.38 -5.71
CA TYR A 36 1.35 7.86 -5.62
C TYR A 36 2.39 8.99 -5.67
N ASP A 37 3.41 8.92 -4.80
CA ASP A 37 4.47 9.93 -4.66
C ASP A 37 3.98 11.32 -4.19
N GLY A 38 2.71 11.43 -3.83
CA GLY A 38 2.13 12.63 -3.24
C GLY A 38 2.51 12.83 -1.79
N GLU A 39 2.55 14.08 -1.35
CA GLU A 39 2.96 14.45 0.01
C GLU A 39 1.96 15.39 0.66
N PHE A 40 1.87 15.33 2.00
CA PHE A 40 1.10 16.28 2.79
C PHE A 40 1.75 16.53 4.15
N ILE A 41 1.80 17.79 4.59
CA ILE A 41 2.36 18.14 5.91
C ILE A 41 1.21 18.28 6.92
N PHE A 42 1.10 17.31 7.80
CA PHE A 42 0.22 17.40 8.97
C PHE A 42 0.86 18.27 10.05
N SER A 43 0.03 19.06 10.73
CA SER A 43 0.46 19.88 11.86
C SER A 43 -0.62 19.98 12.92
N ILE A 44 -0.19 20.07 14.18
CA ILE A 44 -1.07 20.30 15.33
C ILE A 44 -0.91 21.74 15.78
N LYS A 45 -2.01 22.48 15.82
CA LYS A 45 -2.01 23.90 16.22
C LYS A 45 -1.44 24.04 17.64
N ASN A 46 -0.48 24.96 17.81
CA ASN A 46 0.16 25.27 19.08
C ASN A 46 0.88 24.10 19.79
N ALA A 47 1.25 23.03 19.07
CA ALA A 47 1.99 21.91 19.63
C ALA A 47 3.37 21.78 18.94
N PRO A 48 4.48 22.09 19.64
CA PRO A 48 5.82 22.05 19.05
C PRO A 48 6.46 20.66 19.04
N SER A 49 5.90 19.69 19.76
CA SER A 49 6.40 18.30 19.82
C SER A 49 5.23 17.35 19.65
N VAL A 50 5.25 16.58 18.57
CA VAL A 50 4.19 15.66 18.17
C VAL A 50 4.84 14.33 17.79
N GLU A 51 4.37 13.25 18.40
CA GLU A 51 4.71 11.89 17.99
C GLU A 51 3.73 11.49 16.87
N TRP A 52 4.25 11.17 15.69
CA TRP A 52 3.45 10.78 14.52
C TRP A 52 3.55 9.27 14.26
N THR A 53 2.43 8.66 13.85
CA THR A 53 2.40 7.28 13.34
C THR A 53 1.41 7.15 12.19
N SER A 54 1.65 6.17 11.31
CA SER A 54 0.71 5.71 10.28
C SER A 54 0.24 4.30 10.66
N SER A 55 -1.06 4.01 10.54
CA SER A 55 -1.59 2.67 10.80
C SER A 55 -1.16 1.63 9.76
N ASP A 56 -0.75 2.08 8.58
CA ASP A 56 -0.32 1.25 7.46
C ASP A 56 0.81 1.92 6.66
N GLU A 57 2.05 1.55 6.99
CA GLU A 57 3.25 2.08 6.31
C GLU A 57 3.42 1.56 4.87
N PHE A 58 2.64 0.54 4.47
CA PHE A 58 2.57 0.15 3.07
C PHE A 58 1.85 1.24 2.28
N VAL A 59 0.73 1.77 2.76
CA VAL A 59 0.00 2.86 2.08
C VAL A 59 0.81 4.17 2.10
N GLY A 60 1.45 4.49 3.22
CA GLY A 60 2.37 5.63 3.31
C GLY A 60 2.95 5.84 4.70
N THR A 61 4.04 6.58 4.76
CA THR A 61 4.80 6.86 6.00
C THR A 61 4.70 8.31 6.41
N ILE A 62 4.82 8.58 7.70
CA ILE A 62 4.88 9.94 8.23
C ILE A 62 6.17 10.17 9.01
N GLY A 63 6.89 11.24 8.65
CA GLY A 63 8.09 11.69 9.34
C GLY A 63 7.79 12.37 10.68
N SER A 64 8.83 12.56 11.49
CA SER A 64 8.73 13.31 12.76
C SER A 64 8.41 14.79 12.56
N ASP A 65 8.60 15.32 11.36
CA ASP A 65 8.21 16.65 10.92
C ASP A 65 6.72 16.76 10.51
N GLY A 66 5.97 15.66 10.58
CA GLY A 66 4.57 15.60 10.17
C GLY A 66 4.38 15.44 8.66
N LYS A 67 5.46 15.29 7.89
CA LYS A 67 5.39 15.07 6.45
C LYS A 67 4.96 13.62 6.18
N PHE A 68 3.77 13.45 5.63
CA PHE A 68 3.27 12.19 5.11
C PHE A 68 3.67 12.03 3.64
N GLU A 69 4.20 10.86 3.28
CA GLU A 69 4.60 10.47 1.93
C GLU A 69 3.75 9.27 1.49
N ALA A 70 2.93 9.44 0.45
CA ALA A 70 2.08 8.40 -0.11
C ALA A 70 2.91 7.42 -0.96
N ARG A 71 2.71 6.12 -0.72
CA ARG A 71 3.51 5.05 -1.35
C ARG A 71 2.69 4.11 -2.20
N HIS A 72 1.53 3.66 -1.72
CA HIS A 72 0.70 2.72 -2.47
C HIS A 72 -0.78 3.04 -2.24
N ILE A 73 -1.62 2.68 -3.22
CA ILE A 73 -3.07 2.81 -3.17
C ILE A 73 -3.60 2.13 -1.91
N GLY A 74 -4.51 2.81 -1.23
CA GLY A 74 -5.18 2.31 -0.04
C GLY A 74 -5.56 3.43 0.92
N GLU A 75 -6.00 3.02 2.10
CA GLU A 75 -6.36 3.96 3.17
C GLU A 75 -5.49 3.69 4.39
N THR A 76 -5.01 4.77 5.03
CA THR A 76 -4.32 4.70 6.31
C THR A 76 -4.81 5.81 7.24
N THR A 77 -4.61 5.63 8.54
CA THR A 77 -4.89 6.64 9.55
C THR A 77 -3.57 7.18 10.09
N VAL A 78 -3.37 8.49 9.96
CA VAL A 78 -2.30 9.21 10.62
C VAL A 78 -2.74 9.55 12.03
N THR A 79 -1.90 9.26 13.03
CA THR A 79 -2.14 9.62 14.43
C THR A 79 -1.08 10.60 14.90
N ALA A 80 -1.53 11.71 15.47
CA ALA A 80 -0.71 12.67 16.20
C ALA A 80 -0.90 12.45 17.70
N LYS A 81 0.20 12.33 18.45
CA LYS A 81 0.17 12.26 19.91
C LYS A 81 0.96 13.42 20.51
N VAL A 82 0.31 14.16 21.40
CA VAL A 82 0.92 15.26 22.17
C VAL A 82 0.64 15.00 23.64
N LYS A 83 1.69 14.66 24.40
CA LYS A 83 1.59 14.18 25.79
C LYS A 83 0.63 12.97 25.89
N TRP A 84 -0.55 13.15 26.48
CA TRP A 84 -1.59 12.12 26.68
C TRP A 84 -2.77 12.25 25.71
N GLN A 85 -2.81 13.30 24.89
CA GLN A 85 -3.87 13.53 23.92
C GLN A 85 -3.48 12.98 22.55
N THR A 86 -4.46 12.45 21.82
CA THR A 86 -4.29 12.01 20.44
C THR A 86 -5.35 12.61 19.53
N VAL A 87 -4.97 12.88 18.28
CA VAL A 87 -5.91 13.17 17.19
C VAL A 87 -5.51 12.37 15.96
N THR A 88 -6.45 12.17 15.06
CA THR A 88 -6.24 11.35 13.87
C THR A 88 -6.70 12.08 12.61
N ALA A 89 -6.10 11.71 11.48
CA ALA A 89 -6.55 12.08 10.15
C ALA A 89 -6.55 10.86 9.24
N LYS A 90 -7.55 10.78 8.35
CA LYS A 90 -7.61 9.76 7.31
C LYS A 90 -6.75 10.19 6.12
N VAL A 91 -5.98 9.28 5.56
CA VAL A 91 -5.33 9.46 4.26
C VAL A 91 -5.84 8.40 3.29
N VAL A 92 -6.25 8.85 2.10
CA VAL A 92 -6.65 7.98 0.99
C VAL A 92 -5.66 8.21 -0.15
N VAL A 93 -4.96 7.15 -0.56
CA VAL A 93 -4.10 7.18 -1.76
C VAL A 93 -4.90 6.58 -2.91
N GLU A 94 -5.28 7.43 -3.87
CA GLU A 94 -6.11 7.07 -5.02
C GLU A 94 -5.23 6.70 -6.23
N PRO A 95 -5.67 5.77 -7.09
CA PRO A 95 -4.92 5.39 -8.30
C PRO A 95 -4.76 6.57 -9.26
N MET A 96 -3.56 6.74 -9.81
CA MET A 96 -3.31 7.58 -10.99
C MET A 96 -3.73 6.87 -12.27
N VAL A 97 -3.43 5.56 -12.38
CA VAL A 97 -3.70 4.77 -13.58
C VAL A 97 -4.91 3.87 -13.35
N VAL A 98 -6.00 4.20 -14.06
CA VAL A 98 -7.30 3.53 -13.97
C VAL A 98 -7.73 2.95 -15.31
N GLY A 99 -8.54 1.89 -15.29
CA GLY A 99 -9.08 1.27 -16.51
C GLY A 99 -8.22 0.17 -17.13
N VAL A 100 -7.10 -0.20 -16.48
CA VAL A 100 -6.39 -1.45 -16.79
C VAL A 100 -7.23 -2.62 -16.27
N ILE A 101 -7.48 -3.62 -17.13
CA ILE A 101 -8.13 -4.85 -16.70
C ILE A 101 -7.07 -5.71 -16.03
N GLU A 102 -7.17 -5.92 -14.72
CA GLU A 102 -6.20 -6.77 -14.01
C GLU A 102 -6.44 -8.25 -14.33
N PRO A 103 -5.38 -9.08 -14.44
CA PRO A 103 -5.56 -10.50 -14.66
C PRO A 103 -6.00 -11.22 -13.38
N TYR A 104 -6.53 -12.43 -13.53
CA TYR A 104 -6.85 -13.30 -12.39
C TYR A 104 -5.55 -13.84 -11.76
N MET A 105 -5.29 -13.52 -10.49
CA MET A 105 -4.01 -13.80 -9.81
C MET A 105 -4.08 -14.93 -8.75
N VAL A 106 -5.06 -15.83 -8.82
CA VAL A 106 -5.16 -16.96 -7.87
C VAL A 106 -4.39 -18.17 -8.39
N PHE A 107 -3.08 -18.17 -8.18
CA PHE A 107 -2.16 -19.23 -8.64
C PHE A 107 -2.51 -20.62 -8.08
N GLY A 108 -2.20 -21.66 -8.86
CA GLY A 108 -2.46 -23.07 -8.54
C GLY A 108 -3.88 -23.55 -8.89
N LYS A 109 -4.73 -22.70 -9.46
CA LYS A 109 -6.05 -23.10 -9.98
C LYS A 109 -5.93 -23.89 -11.28
N ARG A 110 -6.95 -24.69 -11.61
CA ARG A 110 -6.94 -25.46 -12.85
C ARG A 110 -7.22 -24.55 -14.04
N LYS A 111 -6.75 -24.93 -15.23
CA LYS A 111 -7.01 -24.18 -16.47
C LYS A 111 -8.49 -23.85 -16.68
N HIS A 112 -9.37 -24.83 -16.50
CA HIS A 112 -10.81 -24.60 -16.66
C HIS A 112 -11.35 -23.53 -15.70
N ASP A 113 -10.82 -23.45 -14.46
CA ASP A 113 -11.25 -22.44 -13.49
C ASP A 113 -10.83 -21.04 -13.92
N VAL A 114 -9.60 -20.90 -14.44
CA VAL A 114 -9.10 -19.62 -14.98
C VAL A 114 -9.94 -19.18 -16.17
N LYS A 115 -10.26 -20.11 -17.10
CA LYS A 115 -11.10 -19.81 -18.26
C LYS A 115 -12.53 -19.37 -17.89
N ASN A 116 -13.07 -19.85 -16.77
CA ASN A 116 -14.42 -19.52 -16.33
C ASN A 116 -14.54 -18.11 -15.73
N VAL A 117 -13.43 -17.53 -15.26
CA VAL A 117 -13.41 -16.19 -14.64
C VAL A 117 -12.83 -15.11 -15.55
N GLU A 118 -12.05 -15.48 -16.57
CA GLU A 118 -11.52 -14.52 -17.53
C GLU A 118 -12.63 -13.97 -18.42
N THR A 119 -12.60 -12.65 -18.62
CA THR A 119 -13.63 -11.88 -19.32
C THR A 119 -13.19 -11.40 -20.69
N ARG A 120 -11.87 -11.39 -20.95
CA ARG A 120 -11.28 -11.09 -22.26
C ARG A 120 -11.66 -12.13 -23.31
N GLN A 121 -11.47 -11.76 -24.58
CA GLN A 121 -11.77 -12.65 -25.69
C GLN A 121 -10.69 -13.71 -25.86
N LEU A 122 -11.06 -14.99 -25.83
CA LEU A 122 -10.13 -16.09 -26.10
C LEU A 122 -9.57 -15.97 -27.52
N ALA A 123 -8.25 -15.93 -27.64
CA ALA A 123 -7.56 -15.81 -28.93
C ALA A 123 -6.86 -17.12 -29.32
N ASN A 124 -6.17 -17.77 -28.38
CA ASN A 124 -5.47 -19.02 -28.63
C ASN A 124 -5.36 -19.87 -27.36
N GLU A 125 -5.29 -21.19 -27.50
CA GLU A 125 -5.10 -22.13 -26.39
C GLU A 125 -4.16 -23.26 -26.78
N THR A 126 -3.22 -23.57 -25.88
CA THR A 126 -2.32 -24.73 -25.96
C THR A 126 -2.40 -25.51 -24.64
N PRO A 127 -1.77 -26.69 -24.51
CA PRO A 127 -1.66 -27.37 -23.23
C PRO A 127 -0.99 -26.53 -22.13
N ALA A 128 -0.02 -25.68 -22.49
CA ALA A 128 0.75 -24.87 -21.54
C ALA A 128 0.23 -23.44 -21.37
N THR A 129 -0.53 -22.90 -22.33
CA THR A 129 -0.93 -21.48 -22.31
C THR A 129 -2.37 -21.27 -22.73
N VAL A 130 -2.97 -20.18 -22.24
CA VAL A 130 -4.23 -19.63 -22.76
C VAL A 130 -4.02 -18.14 -22.99
N PHE A 131 -4.16 -17.70 -24.23
CA PHE A 131 -4.01 -16.30 -24.63
C PHE A 131 -5.38 -15.68 -24.87
N TYR A 132 -5.61 -14.54 -24.22
CA TYR A 132 -6.78 -13.70 -24.41
C TYR A 132 -6.38 -12.33 -24.92
N THR A 133 -7.22 -11.76 -25.78
CA THR A 133 -7.09 -10.41 -26.31
C THR A 133 -8.16 -9.49 -25.75
N GLU A 134 -7.85 -8.19 -25.71
CA GLU A 134 -8.79 -7.14 -25.33
C GLU A 134 -8.62 -5.90 -26.20
N THR A 135 -9.63 -5.03 -26.16
CA THR A 135 -9.54 -3.69 -26.74
C THR A 135 -9.44 -2.68 -25.60
N SER A 136 -8.21 -2.30 -25.25
CA SER A 136 -7.93 -1.29 -24.22
C SER A 136 -6.84 -0.34 -24.71
N ALA A 137 -6.87 0.88 -24.19
CA ALA A 137 -5.80 1.85 -24.44
C ALA A 137 -4.49 1.43 -23.77
N TYR A 138 -4.55 0.66 -22.68
CA TYR A 138 -3.39 0.28 -21.86
C TYR A 138 -2.77 -1.04 -22.28
N THR A 139 -3.60 -2.06 -22.39
CA THR A 139 -3.19 -3.45 -22.59
C THR A 139 -3.93 -4.04 -23.78
N PHE A 140 -3.35 -5.05 -24.42
CA PHE A 140 -3.98 -5.72 -25.57
C PHE A 140 -4.27 -7.20 -25.32
N GLY A 141 -3.86 -7.74 -24.17
CA GLY A 141 -4.20 -9.11 -23.81
C GLY A 141 -3.49 -9.62 -22.56
N ALA A 142 -3.79 -10.88 -22.23
CA ALA A 142 -3.18 -11.61 -21.14
C ALA A 142 -2.85 -13.05 -21.58
N ILE A 143 -1.66 -13.53 -21.25
CA ILE A 143 -1.22 -14.91 -21.50
C ILE A 143 -1.12 -15.63 -20.16
N TYR A 144 -2.02 -16.57 -19.91
CA TYR A 144 -1.99 -17.42 -18.73
C TYR A 144 -1.13 -18.65 -18.99
N HIS A 145 -0.22 -18.95 -18.07
CA HIS A 145 0.70 -20.09 -18.12
C HIS A 145 0.27 -21.20 -17.16
N PHE A 146 0.45 -22.44 -17.60
CA PHE A 146 0.03 -23.63 -16.89
C PHE A 146 1.10 -24.72 -16.92
N GLU A 147 1.37 -25.30 -15.76
CA GLU A 147 2.19 -26.51 -15.61
C GLU A 147 1.33 -27.62 -15.03
N ASN A 148 1.28 -28.78 -15.68
CA ASN A 148 0.43 -29.90 -15.25
C ASN A 148 -1.02 -29.48 -14.96
N ASN A 149 -1.56 -28.59 -15.81
CA ASN A 149 -2.91 -28.01 -15.72
C ASN A 149 -3.11 -27.03 -14.55
N LEU A 150 -2.06 -26.64 -13.82
CA LEU A 150 -2.12 -25.67 -12.72
C LEU A 150 -1.59 -24.31 -13.17
N PHE A 151 -2.32 -23.25 -12.88
CA PHE A 151 -1.98 -21.86 -13.20
C PHE A 151 -0.73 -21.41 -12.43
N THR A 152 0.33 -21.02 -13.14
CA THR A 152 1.63 -20.67 -12.53
C THR A 152 1.95 -19.18 -12.63
N ALA A 153 1.64 -18.56 -13.76
CA ALA A 153 1.95 -17.16 -14.02
C ALA A 153 1.01 -16.59 -15.09
N VAL A 154 0.84 -15.27 -15.11
CA VAL A 154 0.14 -14.55 -16.19
C VAL A 154 0.97 -13.36 -16.65
N ASP A 155 1.15 -13.24 -17.96
CA ASP A 155 1.74 -12.06 -18.58
C ASP A 155 0.61 -11.12 -18.99
N LEU A 156 0.60 -9.92 -18.42
CA LEU A 156 -0.24 -8.83 -18.93
C LEU A 156 0.55 -8.10 -20.03
N LEU A 157 -0.05 -7.98 -21.21
CA LEU A 157 0.60 -7.46 -22.41
C LEU A 157 0.25 -5.97 -22.58
N TRP A 158 1.25 -5.12 -22.41
CA TRP A 158 1.11 -3.66 -22.46
C TRP A 158 1.32 -3.11 -23.86
N ASN A 159 0.54 -2.09 -24.23
CA ASN A 159 0.77 -1.33 -25.46
C ASN A 159 2.06 -0.50 -25.33
N ASP A 160 2.87 -0.46 -26.38
CA ASP A 160 4.15 0.28 -26.40
C ASP A 160 4.01 1.76 -26.03
N ALA A 161 2.88 2.39 -26.38
CA ALA A 161 2.59 3.79 -26.04
C ALA A 161 2.32 4.02 -24.54
N LYS A 162 2.33 2.97 -23.72
CA LYS A 162 1.88 2.95 -22.33
C LYS A 162 2.93 2.46 -21.34
N MET A 163 4.21 2.52 -21.72
CA MET A 163 5.32 2.11 -20.86
C MET A 163 5.43 2.95 -19.57
N GLU A 164 5.27 4.27 -19.64
CA GLU A 164 5.34 5.10 -18.43
C GLU A 164 4.14 4.84 -17.50
N ASP A 165 2.94 4.74 -18.09
CA ASP A 165 1.72 4.36 -17.38
C ASP A 165 1.84 2.99 -16.70
N SER A 166 2.54 2.03 -17.34
CA SER A 166 2.71 0.69 -16.76
C SER A 166 3.59 0.71 -15.51
N TYR A 167 4.69 1.47 -15.51
CA TYR A 167 5.50 1.65 -14.30
C TYR A 167 4.66 2.22 -13.16
N VAL A 168 3.96 3.33 -13.41
CA VAL A 168 3.15 3.99 -12.38
C VAL A 168 2.09 3.03 -11.86
N PHE A 169 1.39 2.32 -12.75
CA PHE A 169 0.37 1.33 -12.37
C PHE A 169 0.88 0.28 -11.37
N TYR A 170 2.11 -0.21 -11.57
CA TYR A 170 2.71 -1.19 -10.67
C TYR A 170 3.28 -0.56 -9.40
N ALA A 171 3.99 0.56 -9.52
CA ALA A 171 4.58 1.26 -8.39
C ALA A 171 3.53 1.76 -7.39
N GLU A 172 2.35 2.17 -7.87
CA GLU A 172 1.26 2.60 -6.99
C GLU A 172 0.52 1.43 -6.30
N ARG A 173 0.77 0.18 -6.70
CA ARG A 173 0.11 -1.02 -6.14
C ARG A 173 1.03 -1.91 -5.32
N TYR A 174 2.33 -1.92 -5.64
CA TYR A 174 3.27 -2.92 -5.17
C TYR A 174 4.64 -2.31 -4.82
N GLU A 175 5.32 -2.93 -3.85
CA GLU A 175 6.63 -2.52 -3.39
C GLU A 175 7.70 -2.86 -4.44
N LEU A 176 8.40 -1.86 -4.97
CA LEU A 176 9.58 -2.09 -5.82
C LEU A 176 10.70 -2.73 -5.01
N THR A 177 11.18 -3.89 -5.45
CA THR A 177 12.21 -4.67 -4.74
C THR A 177 13.52 -4.80 -5.51
N SER A 178 13.50 -4.68 -6.84
CA SER A 178 14.73 -4.64 -7.63
C SER A 178 14.51 -3.93 -8.97
N THR A 179 15.59 -3.41 -9.52
CA THR A 179 15.67 -2.92 -10.89
C THR A 179 16.95 -3.45 -11.50
N SER A 180 16.82 -4.28 -12.54
CA SER A 180 17.97 -4.90 -13.20
C SER A 180 17.62 -5.20 -14.64
N ASN A 181 18.53 -4.93 -15.58
CA ASN A 181 18.38 -5.30 -17.00
C ASN A 181 17.00 -4.92 -17.60
N ASN A 182 16.53 -3.69 -17.36
CA ASN A 182 15.21 -3.21 -17.83
C ASN A 182 14.01 -4.00 -17.29
N VAL A 183 14.19 -4.74 -16.19
CA VAL A 183 13.14 -5.40 -15.43
C VAL A 183 12.98 -4.72 -14.08
N TYR A 184 11.75 -4.32 -13.77
CA TYR A 184 11.34 -3.83 -12.46
C TYR A 184 10.60 -4.95 -11.74
N SER A 185 11.13 -5.42 -10.62
CA SER A 185 10.49 -6.46 -9.81
C SER A 185 9.75 -5.83 -8.63
N PHE A 186 8.44 -6.03 -8.59
CA PHE A 186 7.57 -5.57 -7.52
C PHE A 186 7.05 -6.72 -6.67
N ARG A 187 6.65 -6.44 -5.43
CA ARG A 187 5.99 -7.41 -4.54
C ARG A 187 4.71 -6.85 -3.94
N ASP A 188 3.73 -7.72 -3.80
CA ASP A 188 2.53 -7.35 -3.07
C ASP A 188 2.80 -7.21 -1.57
N LYS A 189 1.88 -6.55 -0.85
CA LYS A 189 1.99 -6.32 0.60
C LYS A 189 2.21 -7.61 1.40
N SER A 190 1.59 -8.73 1.00
CA SER A 190 1.76 -10.02 1.68
C SER A 190 3.06 -10.75 1.29
N LYS A 191 3.77 -10.23 0.28
CA LYS A 191 5.00 -10.80 -0.30
C LYS A 191 4.79 -12.19 -0.89
N SER A 192 3.54 -12.56 -1.20
CA SER A 192 3.17 -13.87 -1.77
C SER A 192 3.17 -13.88 -3.29
N MET A 193 3.24 -12.72 -3.92
CA MET A 193 3.27 -12.50 -5.36
C MET A 193 4.44 -11.58 -5.74
N VAL A 194 5.02 -11.86 -6.91
CA VAL A 194 5.96 -10.97 -7.60
C VAL A 194 5.32 -10.52 -8.91
N VAL A 195 5.58 -9.27 -9.28
CA VAL A 195 5.34 -8.76 -10.63
C VAL A 195 6.65 -8.33 -11.25
N GLU A 196 7.00 -8.90 -12.40
CA GLU A 196 8.19 -8.52 -13.17
C GLU A 196 7.75 -7.74 -14.41
N LEU A 197 7.90 -6.42 -14.36
CA LEU A 197 7.65 -5.54 -15.50
C LEU A 197 8.91 -5.47 -16.34
N SER A 198 8.88 -6.04 -17.54
CA SER A 198 10.00 -6.07 -18.47
C SER A 198 9.81 -5.10 -19.63
N TYR A 199 10.81 -4.23 -19.82
CA TYR A 199 10.96 -3.40 -21.01
C TYR A 199 11.86 -4.03 -22.07
N GLU A 200 12.15 -5.33 -21.96
CA GLU A 200 12.75 -6.09 -23.04
C GLU A 200 11.68 -6.44 -24.07
N ARG A 201 11.95 -6.10 -25.34
CA ARG A 201 10.99 -6.35 -26.42
C ARG A 201 10.92 -7.84 -26.73
N SER A 202 9.88 -8.50 -26.23
CA SER A 202 9.49 -9.86 -26.61
C SER A 202 8.72 -9.85 -27.94
N PRO A 203 8.59 -10.98 -28.68
CA PRO A 203 7.65 -11.09 -29.79
C PRO A 203 6.20 -10.73 -29.44
N VAL A 204 5.86 -10.76 -28.14
CA VAL A 204 4.54 -10.38 -27.60
C VAL A 204 4.54 -9.00 -26.93
N GLY A 205 5.51 -8.14 -27.21
CA GLY A 205 5.57 -6.77 -26.69
C GLY A 205 6.12 -6.65 -25.27
N TYR A 206 5.80 -5.55 -24.59
CA TYR A 206 6.13 -5.32 -23.19
C TYR A 206 5.20 -6.11 -22.28
N THR A 207 5.78 -6.73 -21.24
CA THR A 207 5.05 -7.66 -20.41
C THR A 207 5.26 -7.34 -18.94
N ALA A 208 4.20 -7.53 -18.18
CA ALA A 208 4.27 -7.63 -16.73
C ALA A 208 3.85 -9.03 -16.32
N THR A 209 4.80 -9.80 -15.81
CA THR A 209 4.57 -11.19 -15.42
C THR A 209 4.23 -11.25 -13.94
N TYR A 210 3.00 -11.66 -13.64
CA TYR A 210 2.55 -11.95 -12.28
C TYR A 210 2.80 -13.41 -11.98
N SER A 211 3.47 -13.71 -10.88
CA SER A 211 3.73 -15.08 -10.44
C SER A 211 3.74 -15.20 -8.92
N LYS A 212 3.57 -16.42 -8.43
CA LYS A 212 3.70 -16.69 -6.99
C LYS A 212 5.15 -16.47 -6.54
N ASN A 213 5.34 -15.69 -5.48
CA ASN A 213 6.64 -15.59 -4.84
C ASN A 213 6.99 -16.92 -4.15
N THR A 214 8.07 -17.56 -4.59
CA THR A 214 8.57 -18.82 -4.01
C THR A 214 9.70 -18.61 -3.01
N SER A 215 10.21 -17.38 -2.87
CA SER A 215 11.26 -17.03 -1.91
C SER A 215 10.75 -16.91 -0.47
N THR A 216 9.44 -16.97 -0.25
CA THR A 216 8.83 -17.11 1.07
C THR A 216 8.73 -18.59 1.45
N LYS A 217 9.84 -19.17 1.90
CA LYS A 217 9.89 -20.38 2.73
C LYS A 217 10.77 -20.11 3.93
#